data_AF-A0AAD7WKC7-F1
#
_entry.id   AF-A0AAD7WKC7-F1
#
_cell.length_a   1.000
_cell.length_b   1.000
_cell.length_c   1.000
_cell.angle_alpha   90.00
_cell.angle_beta   90.00
_cell.angle_gamma   90.00
#
_symmetry.space_group_name_H-M   'P 1'
#
loop_
_entity.id
_entity.type
_entity.pdbx_description
1 polymer ?
#
loop_
_entity_poly.entity_id
_entity_poly.type
_entity_poly.pdbx_seq_one_letter_code
_entity_poly.pdbx_strand_id
1 'polypeptide(L)'
;MRTLRRNTGGSGQAKAELPEKQPGKPFLKGLFGKPKMKLSSLTSLKSPKNSVTTKIPLPEVVLSFEENLRHWHLSRAGQQLIQLEESLFGRDTWKEEKERKEEEEEKLRRDYEALLDKTWLAVEASLSAGAEGLEALKSAASFVQQEEEQDQRWQETPVTEAVPAWRPRRCRQTHDAQLQRAVEKRMDETEDVSGGDDLSSSLKRDICKMGIRVKEDLLKVARNLKSCYPGDFDICNMYARLYHEAFAERLMSVAEFDLDLDDCIYLLSWVNNHYPNAILKHTEIKETIDCQSLGALLPVEVTRPLEQQYLSHKETIVEKYISIALREEEKSWLSGSLPKLTDGHYTNDIAFDVIQCIDGVLKDAITVLGEPYKAQEIMGQLKAFLMSYKRSLDEFVKGKRGNIKAVIKANLASLKQFEDYIEKGNDFFTEEMRICCLSIVNSMKHCGYSYLSNIIHEDLRVRYRKLGTQAWLTGKNHVLKELLEGISGHIEKCKDLKPSCFKELLGRLHTEVMVEYVKRLLK
;
A
#
# COMPACT_ATOMS: atom_id res chain seq x y z
N MET A 1 -46.06 14.38 45.48
CA MET A 1 -44.84 13.66 45.86
C MET A 1 -44.13 13.19 44.60
N ARG A 2 -42.80 13.32 44.57
CA ARG A 2 -41.82 12.91 43.55
C ARG A 2 -41.66 13.85 42.34
N THR A 3 -40.63 14.65 42.50
CA THR A 3 -39.97 15.60 41.61
C THR A 3 -39.26 14.91 40.44
N LEU A 4 -39.48 15.45 39.24
CA LEU A 4 -38.69 15.20 38.03
C LEU A 4 -37.30 15.83 38.18
N ARG A 5 -36.25 15.00 38.19
CA ARG A 5 -34.85 15.44 38.02
C ARG A 5 -34.42 15.21 36.57
N ARG A 6 -34.15 16.32 35.88
CA ARG A 6 -33.36 16.38 34.64
C ARG A 6 -32.02 15.67 34.86
N ASN A 7 -31.71 14.70 34.00
CA ASN A 7 -30.38 14.13 33.91
C ASN A 7 -29.67 14.80 32.74
N THR A 8 -28.75 15.72 33.05
CA THR A 8 -27.80 16.30 32.11
C THR A 8 -26.68 15.30 31.88
N GLY A 9 -26.75 14.56 30.77
CA GLY A 9 -25.65 13.72 30.28
C GLY A 9 -24.55 14.59 29.71
N GLY A 10 -23.42 14.67 30.43
CA GLY A 10 -22.25 15.45 30.03
C GLY A 10 -21.60 14.90 28.76
N SER A 11 -21.20 15.83 27.90
CA SER A 11 -20.25 15.63 26.82
C SER A 11 -18.90 15.18 27.40
N GLY A 12 -18.64 13.87 27.37
CA GLY A 12 -17.33 13.30 27.67
C GLY A 12 -16.37 13.55 26.53
N GLN A 13 -15.71 14.72 26.50
CA GLN A 13 -14.44 14.85 25.82
C GLN A 13 -13.45 13.93 26.52
N ALA A 14 -13.05 12.84 25.85
CA ALA A 14 -11.90 12.05 26.28
C ALA A 14 -10.65 12.93 26.14
N LYS A 15 -10.26 13.61 27.23
CA LYS A 15 -8.93 14.15 27.40
C LYS A 15 -7.98 12.96 27.35
N ALA A 16 -7.22 12.84 26.27
CA ALA A 16 -6.06 11.98 26.24
C ALA A 16 -5.06 12.52 27.28
N GLU A 17 -5.00 11.88 28.45
CA GLU A 17 -3.97 12.14 29.45
C GLU A 17 -2.61 11.76 28.86
N LEU A 18 -1.64 12.68 28.98
CA LEU A 18 -0.27 12.50 28.52
C LEU A 18 0.41 11.38 29.33
N PRO A 19 1.10 10.43 28.70
CA PRO A 19 1.91 9.47 29.43
C PRO A 19 3.11 10.17 30.10
N GLU A 20 3.30 9.90 31.39
CA GLU A 20 4.39 10.42 32.20
C GLU A 20 5.73 9.79 31.77
N LYS A 21 6.78 10.61 31.60
CA LYS A 21 8.09 10.17 31.09
C LYS A 21 8.79 9.25 32.10
N GLN A 22 8.89 7.95 31.80
CA GLN A 22 9.73 7.02 32.57
C GLN A 22 11.21 7.14 32.13
N PRO A 23 12.17 7.25 33.06
CA PRO A 23 13.58 7.35 32.71
C PRO A 23 14.07 6.09 31.98
N GLY A 24 14.64 6.26 30.78
CA GLY A 24 15.24 5.18 29.99
C GLY A 24 14.30 4.44 29.02
N LYS A 25 13.04 4.88 28.86
CA LYS A 25 12.14 4.39 27.81
C LYS A 25 11.85 5.49 26.77
N PRO A 26 11.83 5.18 25.47
CA PRO A 26 11.43 6.13 24.44
C PRO A 26 10.05 6.72 24.72
N PHE A 27 9.93 8.04 24.61
CA PHE A 27 8.70 8.80 24.88
C PHE A 27 7.53 8.36 23.97
N LEU A 28 7.84 7.75 22.81
CA LEU A 28 6.85 7.41 21.78
C LEU A 28 6.59 5.89 21.61
N LYS A 29 7.14 5.02 22.49
CA LYS A 29 6.87 3.57 22.45
C LYS A 29 5.45 3.24 22.95
N GLY A 30 4.46 3.50 22.11
CA GLY A 30 3.05 3.16 22.37
C GLY A 30 2.04 3.89 21.49
N LEU A 31 2.46 4.91 20.75
CA LEU A 31 1.55 5.81 20.01
C LEU A 31 1.21 5.34 18.60
N PHE A 32 1.94 4.34 18.09
CA PHE A 32 1.70 3.77 16.78
C PHE A 32 1.13 2.37 16.98
N GLY A 33 -0.18 2.33 17.17
CA GLY A 33 -0.93 1.08 17.07
C GLY A 33 -0.67 0.51 15.69
N LYS A 34 -0.09 -0.69 15.64
CA LYS A 34 -0.04 -1.46 14.39
C LYS A 34 -1.46 -1.51 13.82
N PRO A 35 -1.69 -1.30 12.51
CA PRO A 35 -2.89 -1.81 11.89
C PRO A 35 -2.89 -3.33 12.11
N LYS A 36 -3.60 -3.78 13.15
CA LYS A 36 -3.85 -5.20 13.40
C LYS A 36 -5.01 -5.59 12.52
N MET A 37 -4.74 -5.83 11.24
CA MET A 37 -5.59 -6.68 10.42
C MET A 37 -4.90 -8.03 10.32
N LYS A 38 -5.33 -8.96 11.18
CA LYS A 38 -4.97 -10.37 11.06
C LYS A 38 -6.00 -11.03 10.16
N LEU A 39 -5.65 -11.26 8.90
CA LEU A 39 -6.32 -12.26 8.09
C LEU A 39 -5.58 -13.60 8.32
N SER A 40 -5.91 -14.29 9.41
CA SER A 40 -5.29 -15.57 9.76
C SER A 40 -6.30 -16.72 9.62
N SER A 41 -6.49 -17.18 8.39
CA SER A 41 -7.11 -18.49 8.07
C SER A 41 -7.05 -18.76 6.57
N LEU A 42 -5.85 -18.86 5.99
CA LEU A 42 -5.66 -19.30 4.61
C LEU A 42 -4.51 -20.31 4.53
N THR A 43 -4.66 -21.48 5.16
CA THR A 43 -3.78 -22.62 4.87
C THR A 43 -4.47 -23.95 5.12
N SER A 44 -4.29 -24.85 4.15
CA SER A 44 -4.42 -26.31 4.21
C SER A 44 -5.82 -26.92 4.05
N LEU A 45 -6.15 -27.30 2.81
CA LEU A 45 -6.93 -28.51 2.54
C LEU A 45 -6.17 -29.38 1.53
N LYS A 46 -5.92 -30.63 1.93
CA LYS A 46 -5.19 -31.66 1.18
C LYS A 46 -6.08 -32.26 0.11
N SER A 47 -5.53 -32.40 -1.09
CA SER A 47 -6.10 -33.10 -2.24
C SER A 47 -6.21 -34.62 -2.00
N PRO A 48 -7.36 -35.27 -2.27
CA PRO A 48 -7.41 -36.71 -2.47
C PRO A 48 -7.09 -37.07 -3.92
N LYS A 49 -6.29 -38.11 -4.10
CA LYS A 49 -5.96 -38.75 -5.38
C LYS A 49 -7.14 -39.59 -5.84
N ASN A 50 -7.68 -39.31 -7.02
CA ASN A 50 -8.67 -40.18 -7.66
C ASN A 50 -8.01 -41.06 -8.72
N SER A 51 -8.24 -42.36 -8.57
CA SER A 51 -7.88 -43.44 -9.47
C SER A 51 -8.68 -43.38 -10.77
N VAL A 52 -7.98 -43.58 -11.88
CA VAL A 52 -8.54 -43.71 -13.23
C VAL A 52 -9.23 -45.07 -13.36
N THR A 53 -10.52 -45.08 -13.67
CA THR A 53 -11.24 -46.28 -14.11
C THR A 53 -11.73 -46.05 -15.53
N THR A 54 -11.07 -46.72 -16.47
CA THR A 54 -11.37 -46.72 -17.90
C THR A 54 -12.74 -47.37 -18.13
N LYS A 55 -13.74 -46.59 -18.59
CA LYS A 55 -15.03 -47.11 -19.05
C LYS A 55 -15.03 -47.17 -20.58
N ILE A 56 -15.35 -48.37 -21.08
CA ILE A 56 -15.52 -48.73 -22.49
C ILE A 56 -16.80 -48.04 -23.03
N PRO A 57 -16.84 -47.50 -24.27
CA PRO A 57 -18.02 -46.81 -24.79
C PRO A 57 -19.12 -47.81 -25.14
N LEU A 58 -20.30 -47.60 -24.57
CA LEU A 58 -21.57 -48.23 -24.98
C LEU A 58 -22.17 -47.43 -26.16
N PRO A 59 -22.96 -48.07 -27.04
CA PRO A 59 -23.46 -47.48 -28.28
C PRO A 59 -24.37 -46.26 -28.02
N GLU A 60 -24.25 -45.27 -28.89
CA GLU A 60 -24.87 -43.95 -28.75
C GLU A 60 -26.39 -44.04 -28.91
N VAL A 61 -27.13 -43.88 -27.81
CA VAL A 61 -28.59 -43.74 -27.83
C VAL A 61 -28.91 -42.35 -28.39
N VAL A 62 -29.54 -42.28 -29.56
CA VAL A 62 -30.01 -41.02 -30.15
C VAL A 62 -31.24 -40.56 -29.38
N LEU A 63 -31.06 -39.57 -28.52
CA LEU A 63 -32.12 -38.95 -27.71
C LEU A 63 -32.92 -37.93 -28.54
N SER A 64 -34.21 -37.76 -28.21
CA SER A 64 -35.04 -36.69 -28.80
C SER A 64 -34.57 -35.30 -28.37
N PHE A 65 -35.04 -34.25 -29.04
CA PHE A 65 -34.77 -32.86 -28.64
C PHE A 65 -35.22 -32.59 -27.20
N GLU A 66 -36.43 -33.02 -26.83
CA GLU A 66 -36.98 -32.83 -25.49
C GLU A 66 -36.19 -33.60 -24.44
N GLU A 67 -35.69 -34.79 -24.76
CA GLU A 67 -34.84 -35.59 -23.87
C GLU A 67 -33.46 -34.95 -23.68
N ASN A 68 -32.81 -34.52 -24.78
CA ASN A 68 -31.55 -33.79 -24.72
C ASN A 68 -31.69 -32.50 -23.90
N LEU A 69 -32.78 -31.76 -24.12
CA LEU A 69 -33.09 -30.56 -23.36
C LEU A 69 -33.26 -30.91 -21.88
N ARG A 70 -34.07 -31.93 -21.51
CA ARG A 70 -34.25 -32.38 -20.11
C ARG A 70 -32.92 -32.73 -19.43
N HIS A 71 -32.03 -33.43 -20.12
CA HIS A 71 -30.73 -33.87 -19.60
C HIS A 71 -29.60 -32.83 -19.70
N TRP A 72 -29.90 -31.58 -20.08
CA TRP A 72 -28.89 -30.52 -20.26
C TRP A 72 -27.82 -30.85 -21.30
N HIS A 73 -28.15 -31.71 -22.27
CA HIS A 73 -27.32 -31.95 -23.46
C HIS A 73 -27.58 -30.86 -24.51
N LEU A 74 -27.35 -29.61 -24.11
CA LEU A 74 -27.66 -28.40 -24.88
C LEU A 74 -26.98 -28.36 -26.25
N SER A 75 -25.71 -28.74 -26.35
CA SER A 75 -24.99 -28.84 -27.64
C SER A 75 -25.58 -29.89 -28.58
N ARG A 76 -26.07 -31.03 -28.07
CA ARG A 76 -26.73 -32.05 -28.89
C ARG A 76 -28.11 -31.60 -29.35
N ALA A 77 -28.87 -30.96 -28.45
CA ALA A 77 -30.15 -30.34 -28.80
C ALA A 77 -29.95 -29.23 -29.85
N GLY A 78 -28.92 -28.40 -29.70
CA GLY A 78 -28.56 -27.35 -30.66
C GLY A 78 -28.24 -27.90 -32.05
N GLN A 79 -27.42 -28.96 -32.13
CA GLN A 79 -27.15 -29.64 -33.40
C GLN A 79 -28.42 -30.15 -34.09
N GLN A 80 -29.38 -30.69 -33.32
CA GLN A 80 -30.66 -31.13 -33.88
C GLN A 80 -31.44 -29.95 -34.46
N LEU A 81 -31.49 -28.81 -33.78
CA LEU A 81 -32.17 -27.61 -34.29
C LEU A 81 -31.45 -27.00 -35.50
N ILE A 82 -30.12 -26.98 -35.51
CA ILE A 82 -29.33 -26.51 -36.65
C ILE A 82 -29.57 -27.38 -37.88
N GLN A 83 -29.59 -28.71 -37.73
CA GLN A 83 -29.91 -29.62 -38.83
C GLN A 83 -31.32 -29.41 -39.38
N LEU A 84 -32.30 -29.19 -38.49
CA LEU A 84 -33.67 -28.86 -38.88
C LEU A 84 -33.74 -27.52 -39.62
N GLU A 85 -33.06 -26.49 -39.11
CA GLU A 85 -32.94 -25.17 -39.74
C GLU A 85 -32.35 -25.29 -41.16
N GLU A 86 -31.25 -26.03 -41.32
CA GLU A 86 -30.64 -26.27 -42.62
C GLU A 86 -31.57 -27.00 -43.58
N SER A 87 -32.33 -27.98 -43.10
CA SER A 87 -33.26 -28.73 -43.94
C SER A 87 -34.42 -27.85 -44.40
N LEU A 88 -34.96 -26.98 -43.53
CA LEU A 88 -36.09 -26.10 -43.82
C LEU A 88 -35.72 -24.96 -44.78
N PHE A 89 -34.50 -24.44 -44.67
CA PHE A 89 -34.04 -23.27 -45.43
C PHE A 89 -33.06 -23.62 -46.58
N GLY A 90 -32.66 -24.89 -46.70
CA GLY A 90 -31.75 -25.39 -47.73
C GLY A 90 -32.34 -25.46 -49.15
N ARG A 91 -31.46 -25.71 -50.15
CA ARG A 91 -31.74 -25.57 -51.60
C ARG A 91 -32.93 -26.33 -52.18
N ASP A 92 -33.45 -27.37 -51.52
CA ASP A 92 -34.36 -28.34 -52.15
C ASP A 92 -35.82 -28.34 -51.62
N THR A 93 -36.17 -27.52 -50.63
CA THR A 93 -37.50 -27.55 -49.96
C THR A 93 -38.53 -26.57 -50.53
N TRP A 94 -38.24 -25.87 -51.63
CA TRP A 94 -39.11 -24.86 -52.26
C TRP A 94 -40.41 -25.38 -52.90
N LYS A 95 -40.84 -26.61 -52.59
CA LYS A 95 -42.03 -27.26 -53.18
C LYS A 95 -43.01 -27.84 -52.15
N GLU A 96 -42.90 -27.48 -50.88
CA GLU A 96 -43.85 -27.92 -49.84
C GLU A 96 -45.01 -26.91 -49.62
N GLU A 97 -46.12 -27.39 -49.07
CA GLU A 97 -47.31 -26.57 -48.75
C GLU A 97 -46.93 -25.45 -47.78
N LYS A 98 -47.19 -24.20 -48.18
CA LYS A 98 -46.81 -22.97 -47.45
C LYS A 98 -47.22 -22.99 -45.96
N GLU A 99 -48.41 -23.50 -45.64
CA GLU A 99 -48.91 -23.57 -44.26
C GLU A 99 -48.08 -24.52 -43.38
N ARG A 100 -47.67 -25.68 -43.91
CA ARG A 100 -46.84 -26.65 -43.17
C ARG A 100 -45.48 -26.06 -42.85
N LYS A 101 -44.90 -25.31 -43.80
CA LYS A 101 -43.62 -24.62 -43.62
C LYS A 101 -43.70 -23.54 -42.53
N GLU A 102 -44.77 -22.75 -42.51
CA GLU A 102 -45.01 -21.75 -41.46
C GLU A 102 -45.16 -22.39 -40.07
N GLU A 103 -45.87 -23.52 -39.95
CA GLU A 103 -45.99 -24.26 -38.69
C GLU A 103 -44.66 -24.85 -38.19
N GLU A 104 -43.85 -25.40 -39.11
CA GLU A 104 -42.53 -25.96 -38.81
C GLU A 104 -41.51 -24.87 -38.43
N GLU A 105 -41.52 -23.73 -39.12
CA GLU A 105 -40.71 -22.55 -38.76
C GLU A 105 -41.08 -22.02 -37.37
N GLU A 106 -42.38 -21.91 -37.06
CA GLU A 106 -42.86 -21.46 -35.75
C GLU A 106 -42.53 -22.46 -34.64
N LYS A 107 -42.59 -23.77 -34.92
CA LYS A 107 -42.12 -24.81 -33.98
C LYS A 107 -40.61 -24.67 -33.73
N LEU A 108 -39.82 -24.54 -34.79
CA LEU A 108 -38.36 -24.39 -34.68
C LEU A 108 -37.99 -23.14 -33.86
N ARG A 109 -38.69 -22.02 -34.07
CA ARG A 109 -38.49 -20.79 -33.28
C ARG A 109 -38.74 -21.03 -31.79
N ARG A 110 -39.84 -21.67 -31.43
CA ARG A 110 -40.19 -22.01 -30.04
C ARG A 110 -39.17 -22.96 -29.40
N ASP A 111 -38.70 -23.96 -30.14
CA ASP A 111 -37.70 -24.91 -29.65
C ASP A 111 -36.34 -24.22 -29.42
N TYR A 112 -35.95 -23.29 -30.31
CA TYR A 112 -34.76 -22.44 -30.11
C TYR A 112 -34.89 -21.54 -28.88
N GLU A 113 -36.04 -20.89 -28.67
CA GLU A 113 -36.29 -20.07 -27.48
C GLU A 113 -36.13 -20.90 -26.19
N ALA A 114 -36.74 -22.08 -26.13
CA ALA A 114 -36.61 -22.98 -24.98
C ALA A 114 -35.16 -23.45 -24.73
N LEU A 115 -34.40 -23.71 -25.79
CA LEU A 115 -32.99 -24.08 -25.68
C LEU A 115 -32.12 -22.92 -25.22
N LEU A 116 -32.37 -21.71 -25.72
CA LEU A 116 -31.66 -20.49 -25.32
C LEU A 116 -31.90 -20.19 -23.85
N ASP A 117 -33.16 -20.22 -23.38
CA ASP A 117 -33.50 -20.02 -21.97
C ASP A 117 -32.73 -21.00 -21.07
N LYS A 118 -32.70 -22.28 -21.45
CA LYS A 118 -31.98 -23.29 -20.68
C LYS A 118 -30.45 -23.10 -20.72
N THR A 119 -29.93 -22.61 -21.84
CA THR A 119 -28.51 -22.26 -22.00
C THR A 119 -28.14 -21.12 -21.05
N TRP A 120 -28.95 -20.07 -20.97
CA TRP A 120 -28.70 -18.94 -20.08
C TRP A 120 -28.80 -19.32 -18.61
N LEU A 121 -29.73 -20.21 -18.23
CA LEU A 121 -29.76 -20.78 -16.89
C LEU A 121 -28.47 -21.53 -16.51
N ALA A 122 -27.87 -22.27 -17.45
CA ALA A 122 -26.58 -22.94 -17.20
C ALA A 122 -25.45 -21.92 -17.00
N VAL A 123 -25.41 -20.88 -17.84
CA VAL A 123 -24.39 -19.82 -17.80
C VAL A 123 -24.49 -19.01 -16.50
N GLU A 124 -25.69 -18.62 -16.08
CA GLU A 124 -25.94 -17.93 -14.81
C GLU A 124 -25.52 -18.77 -13.58
N ALA A 125 -25.71 -20.09 -13.66
CA ALA A 125 -25.33 -21.02 -12.59
C ALA A 125 -23.84 -21.39 -12.56
N SER A 126 -23.02 -20.88 -13.48
CA SER A 126 -21.62 -21.25 -13.71
C SER A 126 -20.74 -21.31 -12.45
N LEU A 127 -20.88 -20.36 -11.52
CA LEU A 127 -20.05 -20.25 -10.31
C LEU A 127 -20.64 -20.96 -9.07
N SER A 128 -21.89 -21.40 -9.16
CA SER A 128 -22.61 -22.12 -8.11
C SER A 128 -22.82 -23.60 -8.45
N ALA A 129 -22.47 -24.01 -9.67
CA ALA A 129 -22.68 -25.34 -10.20
C ALA A 129 -21.77 -26.40 -9.56
N GLY A 130 -22.35 -27.56 -9.25
CA GLY A 130 -21.61 -28.79 -8.98
C GLY A 130 -21.15 -29.48 -10.28
N ALA A 131 -20.65 -30.71 -10.18
CA ALA A 131 -20.10 -31.45 -11.32
C ALA A 131 -21.09 -31.60 -12.50
N GLU A 132 -22.35 -31.93 -12.22
CA GLU A 132 -23.40 -32.04 -13.25
C GLU A 132 -23.68 -30.70 -13.93
N GLY A 133 -23.64 -29.60 -13.17
CA GLY A 133 -23.82 -28.26 -13.71
C GLY A 133 -22.63 -27.78 -14.56
N LEU A 134 -21.41 -28.23 -14.27
CA LEU A 134 -20.24 -27.96 -15.12
C LEU A 134 -20.32 -28.67 -16.48
N GLU A 135 -20.84 -29.90 -16.51
CA GLU A 135 -21.11 -30.59 -17.80
C GLU A 135 -22.22 -29.89 -18.58
N ALA A 136 -23.27 -29.42 -17.90
CA ALA A 136 -24.31 -28.59 -18.53
C ALA A 136 -23.72 -27.28 -19.10
N LEU A 137 -22.84 -26.60 -18.35
CA LEU A 137 -22.14 -25.40 -18.77
C LEU A 137 -21.24 -25.65 -19.99
N LYS A 138 -20.51 -26.77 -20.00
CA LYS A 138 -19.68 -27.18 -21.13
C LYS A 138 -20.51 -27.42 -22.39
N SER A 139 -21.68 -28.04 -22.21
CA SER A 139 -22.64 -28.24 -23.29
C SER A 139 -23.25 -26.91 -23.77
N ALA A 140 -23.53 -25.97 -22.86
CA ALA A 140 -24.00 -24.61 -23.17
C ALA A 140 -22.95 -23.83 -23.98
N ALA A 141 -21.69 -23.80 -23.54
CA ALA A 141 -20.59 -23.12 -24.23
C ALA A 141 -20.39 -23.70 -25.65
N SER A 142 -20.47 -25.02 -25.78
CA SER A 142 -20.40 -25.70 -27.08
C SER A 142 -21.58 -25.34 -27.98
N PHE A 143 -22.79 -25.20 -27.44
CA PHE A 143 -23.95 -24.72 -28.20
C PHE A 143 -23.79 -23.27 -28.67
N VAL A 144 -23.30 -22.37 -27.80
CA VAL A 144 -23.00 -20.98 -28.18
C VAL A 144 -22.01 -20.94 -29.36
N GLN A 145 -20.97 -21.77 -29.32
CA GLN A 145 -20.00 -21.88 -30.41
C GLN A 145 -20.65 -22.35 -31.72
N GLN A 146 -21.52 -23.37 -31.65
CA GLN A 146 -22.25 -23.87 -32.83
C GLN A 146 -23.14 -22.79 -33.46
N GLU A 147 -23.80 -21.98 -32.64
CA GLU A 147 -24.66 -20.90 -33.13
C GLU A 147 -23.87 -19.77 -33.80
N GLU A 148 -22.67 -19.45 -33.30
CA GLU A 148 -21.78 -18.49 -33.97
C GLU A 148 -21.25 -19.02 -35.31
N GLU A 149 -20.89 -20.31 -35.37
CA GLU A 149 -20.49 -20.99 -36.61
C GLU A 149 -21.64 -20.99 -37.63
N GLN A 150 -22.86 -21.24 -37.17
CA GLN A 150 -24.04 -21.23 -38.01
C GLN A 150 -24.41 -19.82 -38.47
N ASP A 151 -24.30 -18.81 -37.60
CA ASP A 151 -24.46 -17.40 -37.98
C ASP A 151 -23.46 -17.00 -39.07
N GLN A 152 -22.20 -17.42 -38.94
CA GLN A 152 -21.18 -17.15 -39.95
C GLN A 152 -21.47 -17.85 -41.28
N ARG A 153 -21.90 -19.12 -41.23
CA ARG A 153 -22.29 -19.84 -42.44
C ARG A 153 -23.43 -19.14 -43.19
N TRP A 154 -24.49 -18.71 -42.49
CA TRP A 154 -25.58 -17.98 -43.12
C TRP A 154 -25.18 -16.61 -43.68
N GLN A 155 -24.16 -15.96 -43.13
CA GLN A 155 -23.59 -14.73 -43.70
C GLN A 155 -22.84 -14.98 -45.01
N GLU A 156 -22.21 -16.16 -45.15
CA GLU A 156 -21.48 -16.56 -46.36
C GLU A 156 -22.40 -17.14 -47.45
N THR A 157 -23.65 -17.44 -47.12
CA THR A 157 -24.65 -17.98 -48.04
C THR A 157 -25.03 -16.96 -49.14
N PRO A 158 -25.14 -17.38 -50.42
CA PRO A 158 -25.55 -16.50 -51.51
C PRO A 158 -26.96 -15.93 -51.30
N VAL A 159 -27.17 -14.66 -51.71
CA VAL A 159 -28.45 -13.91 -51.60
C VAL A 159 -29.66 -14.63 -52.21
N THR A 160 -29.44 -15.65 -53.04
CA THR A 160 -30.49 -16.47 -53.64
C THR A 160 -31.15 -17.48 -52.70
N GLU A 161 -30.58 -17.74 -51.52
CA GLU A 161 -31.13 -18.67 -50.53
C GLU A 161 -31.96 -17.92 -49.46
N ALA A 162 -33.03 -18.55 -48.98
CA ALA A 162 -33.85 -17.97 -47.92
C ALA A 162 -33.10 -18.07 -46.59
N VAL A 163 -32.68 -16.95 -46.03
CA VAL A 163 -32.04 -16.90 -44.72
C VAL A 163 -33.14 -16.83 -43.64
N PRO A 164 -33.04 -17.63 -42.55
CA PRO A 164 -33.98 -17.52 -41.44
C PRO A 164 -34.00 -16.10 -40.85
N ALA A 165 -35.18 -15.57 -40.54
CA ALA A 165 -35.35 -14.19 -40.08
C ALA A 165 -34.66 -13.86 -38.74
N TRP A 166 -34.29 -14.89 -37.96
CA TRP A 166 -33.61 -14.76 -36.67
C TRP A 166 -32.07 -14.79 -36.77
N ARG A 167 -31.50 -14.96 -37.97
CA ARG A 167 -30.05 -14.94 -38.18
C ARG A 167 -29.58 -13.51 -38.50
N PRO A 168 -28.43 -13.05 -37.96
CA PRO A 168 -27.60 -13.72 -36.95
C PRO A 168 -28.19 -13.58 -35.53
N ARG A 169 -28.08 -14.64 -34.71
CA ARG A 169 -28.52 -14.63 -33.30
C ARG A 169 -27.51 -13.99 -32.36
N ARG A 170 -26.21 -14.03 -32.68
CA ARG A 170 -25.11 -13.46 -31.87
C ARG A 170 -25.14 -13.97 -30.43
N CYS A 171 -25.28 -15.28 -30.27
CA CYS A 171 -25.35 -15.96 -28.98
C CYS A 171 -24.16 -15.64 -28.06
N ARG A 172 -22.97 -15.39 -28.62
CA ARG A 172 -21.77 -14.99 -27.88
C ARG A 172 -21.94 -13.64 -27.19
N GLN A 173 -22.56 -12.66 -27.85
CA GLN A 173 -22.82 -11.35 -27.24
C GLN A 173 -23.80 -11.47 -26.06
N THR A 174 -24.84 -12.29 -26.24
CA THR A 174 -25.80 -12.55 -25.16
C THR A 174 -25.14 -13.29 -23.99
N HIS A 175 -24.32 -14.30 -24.29
CA HIS A 175 -23.54 -15.04 -23.30
C HIS A 175 -22.67 -14.09 -22.46
N ASP A 176 -21.89 -13.22 -23.09
CA ASP A 176 -21.00 -12.29 -22.39
C ASP A 176 -21.80 -11.33 -21.49
N ALA A 177 -22.95 -10.85 -21.96
CA ALA A 177 -23.85 -10.03 -21.15
C ALA A 177 -24.46 -10.80 -19.95
N GLN A 178 -24.76 -12.10 -20.09
CA GLN A 178 -25.26 -12.91 -18.98
C GLN A 178 -24.16 -13.15 -17.93
N LEU A 179 -22.91 -13.35 -18.37
CA LEU A 179 -21.78 -13.44 -17.44
C LEU A 179 -21.59 -12.15 -16.66
N GLN A 180 -21.69 -11.00 -17.33
CA GLN A 180 -21.61 -9.70 -16.67
C GLN A 180 -22.68 -9.56 -15.58
N ARG A 181 -23.96 -9.82 -15.91
CA ARG A 181 -25.06 -9.77 -14.92
C ARG A 181 -24.87 -10.74 -13.76
N ALA A 182 -24.36 -11.94 -14.05
CA ALA A 182 -24.08 -12.93 -13.02
C ALA A 182 -22.97 -12.45 -12.06
N VAL A 183 -21.92 -11.81 -12.59
CA VAL A 183 -20.86 -11.21 -11.77
C VAL A 183 -21.39 -10.05 -10.95
N GLU A 184 -22.11 -9.09 -11.56
CA GLU A 184 -22.72 -7.94 -10.87
C GLU A 184 -23.61 -8.40 -9.71
N LYS A 185 -24.52 -9.35 -9.97
CA LYS A 185 -25.38 -9.93 -8.92
C LYS A 185 -24.56 -10.53 -7.78
N ARG A 186 -23.47 -11.25 -8.09
CA ARG A 186 -22.61 -11.85 -7.06
C ARG A 186 -21.78 -10.82 -6.30
N MET A 187 -21.50 -9.66 -6.90
CA MET A 187 -20.79 -8.56 -6.23
C MET A 187 -21.73 -7.75 -5.34
N ASP A 188 -23.02 -7.72 -5.63
CA ASP A 188 -24.05 -7.11 -4.77
C ASP A 188 -24.51 -8.05 -3.64
N GLU A 189 -24.66 -9.34 -3.92
CA GLU A 189 -25.07 -10.37 -2.95
C GLU A 189 -23.85 -10.95 -2.19
N THR A 190 -23.35 -10.19 -1.21
CA THR A 190 -22.19 -10.58 -0.38
C THR A 190 -22.55 -11.10 1.02
N GLU A 191 -23.85 -11.25 1.31
CA GLU A 191 -24.36 -11.62 2.63
C GLU A 191 -23.91 -13.03 3.08
N ASP A 192 -23.73 -13.94 2.13
CA ASP A 192 -23.27 -15.31 2.35
C ASP A 192 -21.74 -15.43 2.49
N VAL A 193 -20.99 -14.36 2.24
CA VAL A 193 -19.53 -14.34 2.44
C VAL A 193 -19.21 -14.26 3.93
N SER A 194 -18.59 -15.32 4.45
CA SER A 194 -18.07 -15.36 5.81
C SER A 194 -16.79 -14.55 5.93
N GLY A 195 -16.71 -13.67 6.92
CA GLY A 195 -15.50 -12.91 7.22
C GLY A 195 -15.70 -11.40 7.10
N GLY A 196 -14.89 -10.67 7.86
CA GLY A 196 -14.99 -9.22 7.94
C GLY A 196 -16.06 -8.72 8.90
N ASP A 197 -16.87 -9.59 9.53
CA ASP A 197 -17.98 -9.16 10.42
C ASP A 197 -17.52 -8.34 11.64
N ASP A 198 -16.27 -8.51 12.06
CA ASP A 198 -15.64 -7.75 13.16
C ASP A 198 -15.14 -6.34 12.75
N LEU A 199 -15.30 -5.94 11.48
CA LEU A 199 -14.82 -4.65 11.00
C LEU A 199 -15.69 -3.49 11.50
N SER A 200 -15.04 -2.36 11.77
CA SER A 200 -15.62 -1.22 12.47
C SER A 200 -16.75 -0.50 11.73
N SER A 201 -16.74 -0.49 10.40
CA SER A 201 -17.73 0.21 9.57
C SER A 201 -18.40 -0.73 8.57
N SER A 202 -19.63 -0.38 8.14
CA SER A 202 -20.32 -1.12 7.07
C SER A 202 -19.56 -1.06 5.76
N LEU A 203 -18.92 0.06 5.46
CA LEU A 203 -18.07 0.23 4.28
C LEU A 203 -16.92 -0.78 4.26
N LYS A 204 -16.19 -0.90 5.37
CA LYS A 204 -15.09 -1.86 5.51
C LYS A 204 -15.57 -3.30 5.32
N ARG A 205 -16.72 -3.63 5.91
CA ARG A 205 -17.35 -4.95 5.75
C ARG A 205 -17.66 -5.25 4.29
N ASP A 206 -18.29 -4.31 3.60
CA ASP A 206 -18.69 -4.44 2.20
C ASP A 206 -17.48 -4.68 1.29
N ILE A 207 -16.49 -3.77 1.33
CA ILE A 207 -15.25 -3.89 0.54
C ILE A 207 -14.51 -5.20 0.85
N CYS A 208 -14.45 -5.61 2.12
CA CYS A 208 -13.81 -6.86 2.53
C CYS A 208 -14.51 -8.08 1.92
N LYS A 209 -15.83 -8.14 2.05
CA LYS A 209 -16.62 -9.26 1.54
C LYS A 209 -16.57 -9.35 0.03
N MET A 210 -16.63 -8.22 -0.67
CA MET A 210 -16.41 -8.15 -2.12
C MET A 210 -15.03 -8.67 -2.50
N GLY A 211 -13.97 -8.25 -1.82
CA GLY A 211 -12.61 -8.74 -2.09
C GLY A 211 -12.46 -10.25 -1.86
N ILE A 212 -13.09 -10.80 -0.82
CA ILE A 212 -13.14 -12.25 -0.57
C ILE A 212 -13.89 -12.95 -1.71
N ARG A 213 -15.06 -12.44 -2.09
CA ARG A 213 -15.88 -12.96 -3.19
C ARG A 213 -15.10 -13.02 -4.51
N VAL A 214 -14.44 -11.92 -4.88
CA VAL A 214 -13.57 -11.85 -6.07
C VAL A 214 -12.50 -12.94 -6.01
N LYS A 215 -11.80 -13.06 -4.88
CA LYS A 215 -10.75 -14.06 -4.73
C LYS A 215 -11.28 -15.49 -4.88
N GLU A 216 -12.34 -15.82 -4.18
CA GLU A 216 -12.92 -17.16 -4.19
C GLU A 216 -13.44 -17.56 -5.56
N ASP A 217 -14.14 -16.65 -6.24
CA ASP A 217 -14.72 -16.92 -7.54
C ASP A 217 -13.64 -16.98 -8.62
N LEU A 218 -12.62 -16.11 -8.61
CA LEU A 218 -11.49 -16.25 -9.54
C LEU A 218 -10.73 -17.56 -9.35
N LEU A 219 -10.61 -18.07 -8.11
CA LEU A 219 -10.05 -19.40 -7.87
C LEU A 219 -10.94 -20.51 -8.42
N LYS A 220 -12.27 -20.41 -8.27
CA LYS A 220 -13.20 -21.39 -8.88
C LYS A 220 -13.11 -21.36 -10.41
N VAL A 221 -13.04 -20.17 -11.00
CA VAL A 221 -12.88 -20.00 -12.45
C VAL A 221 -11.61 -20.68 -12.95
N ALA A 222 -10.47 -20.40 -12.30
CA ALA A 222 -9.18 -20.96 -12.66
C ALA A 222 -9.14 -22.50 -12.54
N ARG A 223 -9.78 -23.05 -11.50
CA ARG A 223 -9.78 -24.49 -11.23
C ARG A 223 -10.77 -25.29 -12.08
N ASN A 224 -11.98 -24.77 -12.26
CA ASN A 224 -13.13 -25.57 -12.71
C ASN A 224 -13.70 -25.12 -14.05
N LEU A 225 -13.76 -23.81 -14.33
CA LEU A 225 -14.48 -23.30 -15.50
C LEU A 225 -13.60 -23.30 -16.76
N LYS A 226 -12.27 -23.24 -16.62
CA LYS A 226 -11.34 -23.27 -17.75
C LYS A 226 -11.55 -24.46 -18.69
N SER A 227 -11.90 -25.63 -18.18
CA SER A 227 -12.13 -26.85 -18.97
C SER A 227 -13.53 -26.95 -19.58
N CYS A 228 -14.46 -26.09 -19.17
CA CYS A 228 -15.83 -26.06 -19.68
C CYS A 228 -15.94 -25.26 -20.98
N TYR A 229 -14.98 -24.37 -21.25
CA TYR A 229 -15.03 -23.46 -22.39
C TYR A 229 -13.96 -23.79 -23.44
N PRO A 230 -14.26 -23.55 -24.74
CA PRO A 230 -13.25 -23.46 -25.78
C PRO A 230 -12.21 -22.34 -25.51
N GLY A 231 -11.01 -22.48 -26.07
CA GLY A 231 -9.89 -21.57 -25.77
C GLY A 231 -10.08 -20.12 -26.24
N ASP A 232 -10.85 -19.91 -27.32
CA ASP A 232 -11.20 -18.60 -27.88
C ASP A 232 -12.18 -17.81 -27.01
N PHE A 233 -12.81 -18.45 -26.01
CA PHE A 233 -13.65 -17.75 -25.02
C PHE A 233 -12.84 -16.93 -24.03
N ASP A 234 -11.56 -17.28 -23.81
CA ASP A 234 -10.69 -16.61 -22.85
C ASP A 234 -11.37 -16.39 -21.47
N ILE A 235 -12.12 -17.40 -21.03
CA ILE A 235 -13.12 -17.25 -19.96
C ILE A 235 -12.51 -16.78 -18.65
N CYS A 236 -11.28 -17.20 -18.33
CA CYS A 236 -10.60 -16.82 -17.11
C CYS A 236 -10.30 -15.32 -17.06
N ASN A 237 -9.79 -14.76 -18.17
CA ASN A 237 -9.53 -13.32 -18.26
C ASN A 237 -10.84 -12.53 -18.40
N MET A 238 -11.86 -13.09 -19.04
CA MET A 238 -13.18 -12.46 -19.09
C MET A 238 -13.77 -12.25 -17.69
N TYR A 239 -13.86 -13.30 -16.87
CA TYR A 239 -14.29 -13.16 -15.47
C TYR A 239 -13.38 -12.21 -14.70
N ALA A 240 -12.07 -12.28 -14.89
CA ALA A 240 -11.13 -11.38 -14.22
C ALA A 240 -11.42 -9.90 -14.52
N ARG A 241 -11.71 -9.57 -15.79
CA ARG A 241 -12.12 -8.21 -16.20
C ARG A 241 -13.45 -7.81 -15.58
N LEU A 242 -14.48 -8.66 -15.67
CA LEU A 242 -15.80 -8.36 -15.11
C LEU A 242 -15.76 -8.14 -13.60
N TYR A 243 -15.05 -8.99 -12.85
CA TYR A 243 -14.88 -8.82 -11.40
C TYR A 243 -14.03 -7.59 -11.07
N HIS A 244 -13.01 -7.29 -11.87
CA HIS A 244 -12.19 -6.09 -11.70
C HIS A 244 -13.03 -4.83 -11.90
N GLU A 245 -13.78 -4.75 -13.00
CA GLU A 245 -14.64 -3.60 -13.34
C GLU A 245 -15.71 -3.37 -12.29
N ALA A 246 -16.45 -4.42 -11.89
CA ALA A 246 -17.47 -4.31 -10.85
C ALA A 246 -16.89 -3.88 -9.49
N PHE A 247 -15.69 -4.37 -9.14
CA PHE A 247 -15.05 -3.96 -7.89
C PHE A 247 -14.52 -2.53 -7.97
N ALA A 248 -13.91 -2.15 -9.10
CA ALA A 248 -13.43 -0.80 -9.37
C ALA A 248 -14.57 0.22 -9.33
N GLU A 249 -15.71 -0.06 -9.97
CA GLU A 249 -16.90 0.79 -9.97
C GLU A 249 -17.42 1.02 -8.55
N ARG A 250 -17.51 -0.03 -7.72
CA ARG A 250 -17.91 0.13 -6.33
C ARG A 250 -16.91 1.00 -5.56
N LEU A 251 -15.60 0.75 -5.71
CA LEU A 251 -14.59 1.56 -5.01
C LEU A 251 -14.58 3.01 -5.49
N MET A 252 -14.87 3.27 -6.77
CA MET A 252 -15.05 4.62 -7.30
C MET A 252 -16.23 5.29 -6.63
N SER A 253 -17.40 4.63 -6.57
CA SER A 253 -18.57 5.18 -5.88
C SER A 253 -18.29 5.49 -4.40
N VAL A 254 -17.53 4.64 -3.72
CA VAL A 254 -17.08 4.90 -2.34
C VAL A 254 -16.19 6.13 -2.26
N ALA A 255 -15.26 6.29 -3.20
CA ALA A 255 -14.32 7.41 -3.24
C ALA A 255 -14.96 8.76 -3.60
N GLU A 256 -16.18 8.78 -4.15
CA GLU A 256 -16.96 10.00 -4.40
C GLU A 256 -17.45 10.66 -3.11
N PHE A 257 -17.53 9.91 -2.01
CA PHE A 257 -17.92 10.43 -0.71
C PHE A 257 -16.73 11.01 0.07
N ASP A 258 -17.01 11.95 0.97
CA ASP A 258 -16.02 12.45 1.93
C ASP A 258 -15.71 11.37 2.97
N LEU A 259 -14.67 10.58 2.70
CA LEU A 259 -14.22 9.51 3.58
C LEU A 259 -13.53 10.09 4.82
N ASP A 260 -13.85 9.53 5.99
CA ASP A 260 -13.02 9.75 7.16
C ASP A 260 -11.64 9.10 6.97
N LEU A 261 -10.69 9.43 7.86
CA LEU A 261 -9.32 8.93 7.73
C LEU A 261 -9.24 7.39 7.83
N ASP A 262 -10.04 6.77 8.68
CA ASP A 262 -9.97 5.34 8.95
C ASP A 262 -10.50 4.53 7.76
N ASP A 263 -11.55 5.04 7.10
CA ASP A 263 -12.10 4.51 5.85
C ASP A 263 -11.18 4.82 4.65
N CYS A 264 -10.60 6.02 4.57
CA CYS A 264 -9.60 6.39 3.55
C CYS A 264 -8.37 5.46 3.59
N ILE A 265 -7.80 5.21 4.78
CA ILE A 265 -6.69 4.26 4.98
C ILE A 265 -7.09 2.86 4.51
N TYR A 266 -8.32 2.44 4.81
CA TYR A 266 -8.80 1.11 4.46
C TYR A 266 -8.95 0.95 2.94
N LEU A 267 -9.54 1.93 2.28
CA LEU A 267 -9.69 1.98 0.82
C LEU A 267 -8.31 1.95 0.13
N LEU A 268 -7.39 2.81 0.54
CA LEU A 268 -6.01 2.84 0.00
C LEU A 268 -5.29 1.50 0.20
N SER A 269 -5.48 0.87 1.37
CA SER A 269 -4.90 -0.45 1.65
C SER A 269 -5.44 -1.53 0.70
N TRP A 270 -6.71 -1.44 0.29
CA TRP A 270 -7.27 -2.35 -0.70
C TRP A 270 -6.69 -2.15 -2.09
N VAL A 271 -6.65 -0.89 -2.55
CA VAL A 271 -6.15 -0.51 -3.88
C VAL A 271 -4.66 -0.83 -4.03
N ASN A 272 -3.85 -0.46 -3.05
CA ASN A 272 -2.38 -0.54 -3.15
C ASN A 272 -1.80 -1.86 -2.64
N ASN A 273 -2.53 -2.61 -1.81
CA ASN A 273 -1.97 -3.80 -1.15
C ASN A 273 -2.87 -5.04 -1.26
N HIS A 274 -4.07 -5.03 -0.69
CA HIS A 274 -4.86 -6.27 -0.57
C HIS A 274 -5.27 -6.85 -1.93
N TYR A 275 -5.78 -6.04 -2.85
CA TYR A 275 -6.15 -6.52 -4.18
C TYR A 275 -4.92 -7.00 -5.00
N PRO A 276 -3.89 -6.17 -5.26
CA PRO A 276 -2.76 -6.61 -6.07
C PRO A 276 -1.94 -7.73 -5.41
N ASN A 277 -1.73 -7.70 -4.09
CA ASN A 277 -0.82 -8.64 -3.43
C ASN A 277 -1.50 -9.89 -2.85
N ALA A 278 -2.73 -9.79 -2.32
CA ALA A 278 -3.40 -10.94 -1.70
C ALA A 278 -4.34 -11.71 -2.63
N ILE A 279 -4.78 -11.07 -3.73
CA ILE A 279 -5.65 -11.66 -4.75
C ILE A 279 -4.86 -11.92 -6.04
N LEU A 280 -4.42 -10.88 -6.74
CA LEU A 280 -3.83 -11.04 -8.09
C LEU A 280 -2.49 -11.80 -8.10
N LYS A 281 -1.69 -11.69 -7.04
CA LYS A 281 -0.42 -12.44 -6.90
C LYS A 281 -0.60 -13.87 -6.39
N HIS A 282 -1.84 -14.33 -6.14
CA HIS A 282 -2.07 -15.72 -5.76
C HIS A 282 -1.65 -16.66 -6.89
N THR A 283 -0.86 -17.70 -6.57
CA THR A 283 -0.19 -18.54 -7.56
C THR A 283 -1.14 -19.10 -8.64
N GLU A 284 -2.25 -19.72 -8.23
CA GLU A 284 -3.22 -20.31 -9.17
C GLU A 284 -3.91 -19.29 -10.08
N ILE A 285 -4.15 -18.07 -9.58
CA ILE A 285 -4.76 -16.98 -10.35
C ILE A 285 -3.73 -16.46 -11.36
N LYS A 286 -2.53 -16.14 -10.88
CA LYS A 286 -1.43 -15.59 -11.70
C LYS A 286 -0.99 -16.52 -12.84
N GLU A 287 -1.07 -17.83 -12.66
CA GLU A 287 -0.73 -18.81 -13.70
C GLU A 287 -1.79 -18.92 -14.80
N THR A 288 -3.02 -18.47 -14.53
CA THR A 288 -4.18 -18.68 -15.42
C THR A 288 -4.73 -17.39 -16.02
N ILE A 289 -4.56 -16.26 -15.32
CA ILE A 289 -5.12 -14.96 -15.66
C ILE A 289 -3.98 -13.97 -15.90
N ASP A 290 -4.09 -13.17 -16.95
CA ASP A 290 -3.22 -12.02 -17.18
C ASP A 290 -3.60 -10.89 -16.22
N CYS A 291 -3.08 -10.97 -15.00
CA CYS A 291 -3.28 -9.95 -13.99
C CYS A 291 -2.68 -8.58 -14.37
N GLN A 292 -1.77 -8.52 -15.36
CA GLN A 292 -1.14 -7.26 -15.76
C GLN A 292 -2.11 -6.40 -16.59
N SER A 293 -3.00 -7.03 -17.36
CA SER A 293 -3.98 -6.31 -18.19
C SER A 293 -5.09 -5.64 -17.39
N LEU A 294 -5.31 -6.05 -16.13
CA LEU A 294 -6.39 -5.52 -15.29
C LEU A 294 -6.10 -4.10 -14.77
N GLY A 295 -4.83 -3.73 -14.59
CA GLY A 295 -4.47 -2.41 -14.08
C GLY A 295 -4.86 -2.18 -12.61
N ALA A 296 -4.96 -0.90 -12.21
CA ALA A 296 -5.29 -0.48 -10.85
C ALA A 296 -6.81 -0.33 -10.65
N LEU A 297 -7.30 -0.66 -9.45
CA LEU A 297 -8.73 -0.56 -9.12
C LEU A 297 -9.28 0.87 -9.17
N LEU A 298 -8.44 1.86 -8.88
CA LEU A 298 -8.82 3.27 -8.94
C LEU A 298 -7.86 4.03 -9.86
N PRO A 299 -8.37 4.99 -10.63
CA PRO A 299 -7.53 5.87 -11.44
C PRO A 299 -6.71 6.80 -10.54
N VAL A 300 -5.61 7.31 -11.08
CA VAL A 300 -4.66 8.17 -10.34
C VAL A 300 -5.32 9.48 -9.90
N GLU A 301 -6.28 9.97 -10.69
CA GLU A 301 -7.07 11.18 -10.44
C GLU A 301 -7.89 11.09 -9.15
N VAL A 302 -8.36 9.88 -8.81
CA VAL A 302 -9.14 9.62 -7.58
C VAL A 302 -8.23 9.20 -6.43
N THR A 303 -7.18 8.45 -6.73
CA THR A 303 -6.28 7.92 -5.69
C THR A 303 -5.39 9.03 -5.12
N ARG A 304 -4.89 9.96 -5.94
CA ARG A 304 -3.97 11.02 -5.49
C ARG A 304 -4.59 11.93 -4.40
N PRO A 305 -5.85 12.40 -4.49
CA PRO A 305 -6.48 13.14 -3.39
C PRO A 305 -6.56 12.34 -2.08
N LEU A 306 -6.90 11.05 -2.15
CA LEU A 306 -6.96 10.17 -0.96
C LEU A 306 -5.57 9.99 -0.34
N GLU A 307 -4.55 9.78 -1.17
CA GLU A 307 -3.15 9.70 -0.72
C GLU A 307 -2.71 11.01 -0.05
N GLN A 308 -3.07 12.17 -0.61
CA GLN A 308 -2.76 13.47 -0.03
C GLN A 308 -3.48 13.69 1.30
N GLN A 309 -4.74 13.30 1.43
CA GLN A 309 -5.51 13.36 2.68
C GLN A 309 -4.81 12.53 3.77
N TYR A 310 -4.41 11.31 3.43
CA TYR A 310 -3.65 10.43 4.32
C TYR A 310 -2.30 11.04 4.72
N LEU A 311 -1.51 11.49 3.75
CA LEU A 311 -0.17 12.06 3.97
C LEU A 311 -0.24 13.31 4.84
N SER A 312 -1.13 14.26 4.53
CA SER A 312 -1.31 15.50 5.29
C SER A 312 -1.67 15.22 6.76
N HIS A 313 -2.49 14.20 7.01
CA HIS A 313 -2.79 13.77 8.37
C HIS A 313 -1.57 13.18 9.08
N LYS A 314 -0.79 12.32 8.40
CA LYS A 314 0.43 11.74 8.95
C LYS A 314 1.50 12.80 9.22
N GLU A 315 1.65 13.78 8.35
CA GLU A 315 2.52 14.93 8.56
C GLU A 315 2.15 15.73 9.80
N THR A 316 0.87 16.03 9.99
CA THR A 316 0.36 16.73 11.19
C THR A 316 0.67 15.95 12.47
N ILE A 317 0.53 14.63 12.43
CA ILE A 317 0.91 13.75 13.54
C ILE A 317 2.41 13.87 13.84
N VAL A 318 3.25 13.75 12.82
CA VAL A 318 4.70 13.82 12.94
C VAL A 318 5.12 15.19 13.48
N GLU A 319 4.63 16.27 12.89
CA GLU A 319 4.86 17.65 13.32
C GLU A 319 4.54 17.84 14.81
N LYS A 320 3.37 17.37 15.26
CA LYS A 320 2.96 17.45 16.66
C LYS A 320 3.95 16.73 17.58
N TYR A 321 4.34 15.50 17.27
CA TYR A 321 5.20 14.71 18.15
C TYR A 321 6.64 15.23 18.19
N ILE A 322 7.22 15.58 17.04
CA ILE A 322 8.59 16.12 16.99
C ILE A 322 8.67 17.51 17.65
N SER A 323 7.60 18.31 17.55
CA SER A 323 7.49 19.61 18.26
C SER A 323 7.40 19.41 19.78
N ILE A 324 6.67 18.40 20.25
CA ILE A 324 6.64 18.05 21.67
C ILE A 324 8.04 17.61 22.14
N ALA A 325 8.73 16.77 21.36
CA ALA A 325 10.08 16.32 21.69
C ALA A 325 11.05 17.51 21.82
N LEU A 326 11.00 18.47 20.89
CA LEU A 326 11.80 19.69 20.95
C LEU A 326 11.49 20.52 22.20
N ARG A 327 10.21 20.74 22.49
CA ARG A 327 9.78 21.53 23.65
C ARG A 327 10.22 20.92 24.99
N GLU A 328 10.16 19.60 25.12
CA GLU A 328 10.64 18.92 26.34
C GLU A 328 12.16 19.02 26.48
N GLU A 329 12.89 18.94 25.36
CA GLU A 329 14.33 19.13 25.35
C GLU A 329 14.71 20.60 25.69
N GLU A 330 13.97 21.60 25.18
CA GLU A 330 14.12 23.01 25.56
C GLU A 330 13.91 23.23 27.05
N LYS A 331 12.83 22.68 27.63
CA LYS A 331 12.59 22.75 29.08
C LYS A 331 13.75 22.16 29.87
N SER A 332 14.31 21.05 29.41
CA SER A 332 15.49 20.43 30.00
C SER A 332 16.68 21.38 30.00
N TRP A 333 16.98 22.04 28.87
CA TRP A 333 18.05 23.04 28.80
C TRP A 333 17.82 24.21 29.76
N LEU A 334 16.57 24.71 29.81
CA LEU A 334 16.19 25.89 30.58
C LEU A 334 16.13 25.63 32.08
N SER A 335 16.02 24.38 32.52
CA SER A 335 16.06 23.99 33.94
C SER A 335 17.40 24.25 34.63
N GLY A 336 18.47 24.41 33.86
CA GLY A 336 19.84 24.55 34.38
C GLY A 336 20.50 23.23 34.79
N SER A 337 19.77 22.11 34.74
CA SER A 337 20.32 20.77 34.98
C SER A 337 21.35 20.37 33.91
N LEU A 338 22.24 19.45 34.27
CA LEU A 338 23.17 18.85 33.33
C LEU A 338 22.45 17.78 32.48
N PRO A 339 22.77 17.67 31.19
CA PRO A 339 22.29 16.57 30.36
C PRO A 339 22.66 15.20 30.94
N LYS A 340 21.93 14.19 30.52
CA LYS A 340 22.17 12.80 30.94
C LYS A 340 23.59 12.37 30.55
N LEU A 341 24.28 11.70 31.48
CA LEU A 341 25.58 11.10 31.24
C LEU A 341 25.40 9.60 30.94
N THR A 342 25.73 9.18 29.72
CA THR A 342 25.66 7.79 29.28
C THR A 342 27.05 7.33 28.83
N ASP A 343 27.57 6.28 29.46
CA ASP A 343 28.95 5.78 29.27
C ASP A 343 30.01 6.87 29.46
N GLY A 344 29.78 7.79 30.41
CA GLY A 344 30.68 8.93 30.66
C GLY A 344 30.55 10.10 29.68
N HIS A 345 29.59 10.07 28.74
CA HIS A 345 29.38 11.12 27.75
C HIS A 345 28.06 11.85 27.96
N TYR A 346 28.03 13.17 27.74
CA TYR A 346 26.77 13.91 27.72
C TYR A 346 25.94 13.53 26.49
N THR A 347 24.67 13.19 26.73
CA THR A 347 23.72 12.72 25.71
C THR A 347 22.33 13.28 25.98
N ASN A 348 21.54 13.42 24.91
CA ASN A 348 20.09 13.59 24.99
C ASN A 348 19.41 12.64 23.99
N ASP A 349 18.10 12.50 24.13
CA ASP A 349 17.33 11.50 23.39
C ASP A 349 16.63 12.09 22.14
N ILE A 350 16.77 13.41 21.89
CA ILE A 350 16.02 14.14 20.84
C ILE A 350 16.21 13.55 19.44
N ALA A 351 17.44 13.18 19.06
CA ALA A 351 17.68 12.57 17.74
C ALA A 351 17.00 11.22 17.62
N PHE A 352 17.14 10.39 18.66
CA PHE A 352 16.52 9.06 18.70
C PHE A 352 14.99 9.16 18.63
N ASP A 353 14.38 10.02 19.45
CA ASP A 353 12.92 10.19 19.52
C ASP A 353 12.33 10.68 18.19
N VAL A 354 12.99 11.66 17.54
CA VAL A 354 12.53 12.22 16.26
C VAL A 354 12.72 11.23 15.11
N ILE A 355 13.89 10.60 15.00
CA ILE A 355 14.15 9.59 13.96
C ILE A 355 13.16 8.43 14.11
N GLN A 356 12.96 7.94 15.33
CA GLN A 356 12.01 6.86 15.59
C GLN A 356 10.57 7.24 15.23
N CYS A 357 10.15 8.47 15.52
CA CYS A 357 8.84 8.98 15.15
C CYS A 357 8.62 8.96 13.63
N ILE A 358 9.58 9.50 12.89
CA ILE A 358 9.52 9.59 11.42
C ILE A 358 9.56 8.19 10.80
N ASP A 359 10.52 7.35 11.20
CA ASP A 359 10.63 5.98 10.68
C ASP A 359 9.38 5.13 10.95
N GLY A 360 8.74 5.33 12.11
CA GLY A 360 7.50 4.65 12.45
C GLY A 360 6.37 5.02 11.48
N VAL A 361 6.16 6.31 11.29
CA VAL A 361 5.12 6.82 10.39
C VAL A 361 5.41 6.50 8.92
N LEU A 362 6.69 6.56 8.51
CA LEU A 362 7.13 6.22 7.17
C LEU A 362 6.84 4.74 6.83
N LYS A 363 7.13 3.81 7.75
CA LYS A 363 6.82 2.38 7.56
C LYS A 363 5.32 2.12 7.44
N ASP A 364 4.52 2.80 8.24
CA ASP A 364 3.06 2.71 8.16
C ASP A 364 2.56 3.27 6.82
N ALA A 365 3.12 4.38 6.34
CA ALA A 365 2.77 5.00 5.07
C ALA A 365 3.12 4.13 3.86
N ILE A 366 4.30 3.52 3.83
CA ILE A 366 4.71 2.60 2.76
C ILE A 366 3.72 1.43 2.65
N THR A 367 3.23 0.93 3.80
CA THR A 367 2.28 -0.19 3.83
C THR A 367 0.93 0.18 3.22
N VAL A 368 0.47 1.42 3.40
CA VAL A 368 -0.84 1.91 2.91
C VAL A 368 -0.76 2.42 1.46
N LEU A 369 0.33 3.09 1.10
CA LEU A 369 0.53 3.71 -0.22
C LEU A 369 1.09 2.72 -1.27
N GLY A 370 1.60 1.57 -0.83
CA GLY A 370 2.18 0.53 -1.67
C GLY A 370 3.59 0.85 -2.20
N GLU A 371 3.87 2.13 -2.45
CA GLU A 371 5.10 2.59 -3.09
C GLU A 371 5.94 3.49 -2.16
N PRO A 372 7.24 3.20 -1.96
CA PRO A 372 8.09 3.97 -1.04
C PRO A 372 8.22 5.46 -1.35
N TYR A 373 8.28 5.83 -2.64
CA TYR A 373 8.49 7.22 -3.04
C TYR A 373 7.33 8.14 -2.65
N LYS A 374 6.09 7.62 -2.57
CA LYS A 374 4.91 8.38 -2.17
C LYS A 374 4.97 8.84 -0.71
N ALA A 375 5.71 8.12 0.13
CA ALA A 375 5.86 8.44 1.54
C ALA A 375 7.01 9.45 1.82
N GLN A 376 7.75 9.87 0.79
CA GLN A 376 8.87 10.83 0.93
C GLN A 376 8.43 12.19 1.48
N GLU A 377 7.19 12.62 1.22
CA GLU A 377 6.68 13.92 1.69
C GLU A 377 6.77 14.06 3.22
N ILE A 378 6.53 12.95 3.95
CA ILE A 378 6.66 12.89 5.42
C ILE A 378 8.06 13.32 5.89
N MET A 379 9.09 13.07 5.09
CA MET A 379 10.45 13.48 5.43
C MET A 379 10.57 15.00 5.53
N GLY A 380 9.76 15.78 4.79
CA GLY A 380 9.69 17.25 4.88
C GLY A 380 9.58 17.77 6.32
N GLN A 381 8.93 17.00 7.20
CA GLN A 381 8.81 17.30 8.63
C GLN A 381 10.15 17.31 9.37
N LEU A 382 11.13 16.48 8.97
CA LEU A 382 12.49 16.51 9.50
C LEU A 382 13.16 17.85 9.21
N LYS A 383 13.02 18.37 7.98
CA LYS A 383 13.61 19.66 7.59
C LYS A 383 13.03 20.80 8.42
N ALA A 384 11.70 20.83 8.59
CA ALA A 384 11.02 21.83 9.43
C ALA A 384 11.50 21.73 10.88
N PHE A 385 11.59 20.52 11.43
CA PHE A 385 12.11 20.27 12.77
C PHE A 385 13.55 20.76 12.93
N LEU A 386 14.46 20.44 12.01
CA LEU A 386 15.87 20.85 12.09
C LEU A 386 16.02 22.38 12.09
N MET A 387 15.18 23.10 11.33
CA MET A 387 15.16 24.57 11.36
C MET A 387 14.70 25.12 12.69
N SER A 388 13.63 24.57 13.26
CA SER A 388 13.13 24.96 14.60
C SER A 388 14.17 24.64 15.67
N TYR A 389 14.76 23.45 15.63
CA TYR A 389 15.79 23.00 16.56
C TYR A 389 17.02 23.91 16.53
N LYS A 390 17.48 24.31 15.34
CA LYS A 390 18.56 25.30 15.18
C LYS A 390 18.22 26.61 15.88
N ARG A 391 17.02 27.16 15.63
CA ARG A 391 16.57 28.42 16.23
C ARG A 391 16.58 28.34 17.75
N SER A 392 16.00 27.28 18.31
CA SER A 392 15.93 27.07 19.76
C SER A 392 17.31 26.93 20.40
N LEU A 393 18.23 26.19 19.75
CA LEU A 393 19.59 26.04 20.23
C LEU A 393 20.37 27.37 20.17
N ASP A 394 20.23 28.13 19.08
CA ASP A 394 20.85 29.45 18.93
C ASP A 394 20.35 30.45 19.99
N GLU A 395 19.05 30.45 20.29
CA GLU A 395 18.46 31.27 21.37
C GLU A 395 18.97 30.85 22.75
N PHE A 396 19.04 29.55 23.01
CA PHE A 396 19.55 29.03 24.29
C PHE A 396 21.01 29.44 24.53
N VAL A 397 21.88 29.32 23.53
CA VAL A 397 23.31 29.68 23.64
C VAL A 397 23.50 31.18 23.92
N LYS A 398 22.63 32.05 23.39
CA LYS A 398 22.65 33.50 23.70
C LYS A 398 22.32 33.82 25.16
N GLY A 399 21.61 32.93 25.87
CA GLY A 399 21.13 33.14 27.24
C GLY A 399 22.20 33.10 28.34
N LYS A 400 23.49 32.87 28.03
CA LYS A 400 24.64 32.87 28.97
C LYS A 400 24.44 32.05 30.26
N ARG A 401 23.84 30.87 30.15
CA ARG A 401 23.58 29.92 31.25
C ARG A 401 24.81 29.07 31.60
N GLY A 402 24.88 28.59 32.85
CA GLY A 402 26.01 27.79 33.34
C GLY A 402 26.13 26.38 32.74
N ASN A 403 25.03 25.80 32.26
CA ASN A 403 24.99 24.45 31.68
C ASN A 403 25.24 24.42 30.15
N ILE A 404 25.49 25.56 29.49
CA ILE A 404 25.60 25.64 28.02
C ILE A 404 26.62 24.64 27.48
N LYS A 405 27.80 24.54 28.10
CA LYS A 405 28.87 23.64 27.64
C LYS A 405 28.40 22.18 27.59
N ALA A 406 27.73 21.70 28.63
CA ALA A 406 27.25 20.32 28.68
C ALA A 406 26.11 20.09 27.68
N VAL A 407 25.19 21.04 27.56
CA VAL A 407 24.09 21.01 26.59
C VAL A 407 24.61 20.96 25.15
N ILE A 408 25.60 21.78 24.79
CA ILE A 408 26.21 21.73 23.46
C ILE A 408 26.86 20.38 23.19
N LYS A 409 27.57 19.79 24.17
CA LYS A 409 28.17 18.46 24.02
C LYS A 409 27.12 17.38 23.74
N ALA A 410 26.01 17.39 24.47
CA ALA A 410 24.89 16.47 24.24
C ALA A 410 24.26 16.66 22.85
N ASN A 411 24.01 17.91 22.45
CA ASN A 411 23.40 18.21 21.15
C ASN A 411 24.34 17.88 19.98
N LEU A 412 25.67 18.03 20.10
CA LEU A 412 26.62 17.57 19.08
C LEU A 412 26.52 16.07 18.81
N ALA A 413 26.33 15.25 19.85
CA ALA A 413 26.11 13.83 19.70
C ALA A 413 24.79 13.51 18.95
N SER A 414 23.73 14.28 19.21
CA SER A 414 22.45 14.15 18.50
C SER A 414 22.51 14.65 17.06
N LEU A 415 23.23 15.73 16.79
CA LEU A 415 23.48 16.21 15.43
C LEU A 415 24.27 15.19 14.61
N LYS A 416 25.22 14.47 15.23
CA LYS A 416 25.91 13.36 14.55
C LYS A 416 24.97 12.21 14.21
N GLN A 417 24.00 11.89 15.07
CA GLN A 417 22.98 10.88 14.76
C GLN A 417 22.07 11.32 13.60
N PHE A 418 21.67 12.59 13.54
CA PHE A 418 20.92 13.12 12.40
C PHE A 418 21.73 13.10 11.11
N GLU A 419 23.00 13.51 11.15
CA GLU A 419 23.93 13.42 10.00
C GLU A 419 24.00 11.98 9.48
N ASP A 420 24.29 11.02 10.35
CA ASP A 420 24.37 9.59 9.97
C ASP A 420 23.04 9.08 9.41
N TYR A 421 21.90 9.51 9.96
CA TYR A 421 20.57 9.13 9.48
C TYR A 421 20.27 9.69 8.09
N ILE A 422 20.62 10.95 7.83
CA ILE A 422 20.39 11.60 6.54
C ILE A 422 21.34 11.02 5.47
N GLU A 423 22.60 10.75 5.82
CA GLU A 423 23.60 10.15 4.91
C GLU A 423 23.25 8.70 4.55
N LYS A 424 22.76 7.91 5.51
CA LYS A 424 22.34 6.52 5.29
C LYS A 424 20.91 6.41 4.77
N GLY A 425 20.14 7.49 4.83
CA GLY A 425 18.78 7.57 4.34
C GLY A 425 18.78 7.38 2.82
N ASN A 426 18.33 6.20 2.39
CA ASN A 426 18.31 5.72 1.01
C ASN A 426 17.31 6.50 0.13
N ASP A 427 16.41 5.81 -0.57
CA ASP A 427 15.39 6.36 -1.49
C ASP A 427 14.31 7.23 -0.80
N PHE A 428 14.45 7.57 0.49
CA PHE A 428 13.47 8.40 1.21
C PHE A 428 13.79 9.89 1.18
N PHE A 429 15.05 10.25 0.92
CA PHE A 429 15.46 11.63 0.76
C PHE A 429 15.65 11.96 -0.71
N THR A 430 14.95 12.99 -1.17
CA THR A 430 15.33 13.66 -2.42
C THR A 430 16.70 14.31 -2.25
N GLU A 431 17.45 14.46 -3.35
CA GLU A 431 18.80 15.03 -3.28
C GLU A 431 18.79 16.47 -2.72
N GLU A 432 17.84 17.28 -3.16
CA GLU A 432 17.64 18.63 -2.65
C GLU A 432 17.36 18.65 -1.14
N MET A 433 16.53 17.73 -0.67
CA MET A 433 16.19 17.62 0.74
C MET A 433 17.40 17.18 1.57
N ARG A 434 18.17 16.21 1.08
CA ARG A 434 19.40 15.72 1.72
C ARG A 434 20.38 16.88 1.90
N ILE A 435 20.66 17.63 0.84
CA ILE A 435 21.55 18.80 0.87
C ILE A 435 21.04 19.85 1.87
N CYS A 436 19.74 20.16 1.85
CA CYS A 436 19.15 21.13 2.78
C CYS A 436 19.31 20.70 4.25
N CYS A 437 18.94 19.47 4.59
CA CYS A 437 19.00 18.96 5.94
C CYS A 437 20.45 18.88 6.46
N LEU A 438 21.38 18.36 5.65
CA LEU A 438 22.80 18.31 6.00
C LEU A 438 23.39 19.70 6.20
N SER A 439 23.02 20.68 5.37
CA SER A 439 23.45 22.07 5.54
C SER A 439 23.02 22.65 6.90
N ILE A 440 21.78 22.39 7.33
CA ILE A 440 21.27 22.83 8.64
C ILE A 440 22.03 22.13 9.78
N VAL A 441 22.18 20.80 9.70
CA VAL A 441 22.93 20.01 10.70
C VAL A 441 24.37 20.47 10.81
N ASN A 442 25.06 20.64 9.69
CA ASN A 442 26.45 21.10 9.64
C ASN A 442 26.61 22.52 10.18
N SER A 443 25.64 23.42 9.91
CA SER A 443 25.62 24.75 10.52
C SER A 443 25.51 24.69 12.04
N MET A 444 24.62 23.85 12.59
CA MET A 444 24.50 23.67 14.05
C MET A 444 25.76 23.04 14.66
N LYS A 445 26.34 22.01 14.02
CA LYS A 445 27.62 21.40 14.43
C LYS A 445 28.72 22.45 14.46
N HIS A 446 28.84 23.25 13.39
CA HIS A 446 29.82 24.31 13.30
C HIS A 446 29.67 25.33 14.44
N CYS A 447 28.45 25.77 14.77
CA CYS A 447 28.18 26.65 15.91
C CYS A 447 28.61 26.01 17.24
N GLY A 448 28.22 24.76 17.48
CA GLY A 448 28.58 24.03 18.70
C GLY A 448 30.09 23.85 18.88
N TYR A 449 30.79 23.40 17.85
CA TYR A 449 32.25 23.26 17.89
C TYR A 449 32.95 24.62 18.02
N SER A 450 32.47 25.67 17.34
CA SER A 450 33.03 27.03 17.47
C SER A 450 32.91 27.54 18.90
N TYR A 451 31.75 27.30 19.54
CA TYR A 451 31.56 27.70 20.93
C TYR A 451 32.56 27.00 21.85
N LEU A 452 32.72 25.68 21.73
CA LEU A 452 33.65 24.91 22.54
C LEU A 452 35.12 25.33 22.29
N SER A 453 35.50 25.54 21.03
CA SER A 453 36.87 25.93 20.69
C SER A 453 37.18 27.36 21.12
N ASN A 454 36.24 28.30 20.98
CA ASN A 454 36.43 29.69 21.42
C ASN A 454 36.73 29.77 22.93
N ILE A 455 36.03 29.00 23.76
CA ILE A 455 36.32 28.93 25.21
C ILE A 455 37.77 28.48 25.46
N ILE A 456 38.21 27.44 24.74
CA ILE A 456 39.58 26.93 24.86
C ILE A 456 40.59 27.99 24.42
N HIS A 457 40.36 28.66 23.28
CA HIS A 457 41.27 29.70 22.79
C HIS A 457 41.30 30.95 23.66
N GLU A 458 40.18 31.33 24.28
CA GLU A 458 40.13 32.41 25.26
C GLU A 458 41.03 32.11 26.47
N ASP A 459 40.95 30.90 27.01
CA ASP A 459 41.80 30.45 28.12
C ASP A 459 43.28 30.33 27.72
N LEU A 460 43.56 29.91 26.49
CA LEU A 460 44.94 29.79 25.95
C LEU A 460 45.53 31.12 25.48
N ARG A 461 44.74 32.20 25.39
CA ARG A 461 45.15 33.49 24.80
C ARG A 461 46.43 34.07 25.39
N VAL A 462 46.60 33.98 26.71
CA VAL A 462 47.80 34.48 27.39
C VAL A 462 49.03 33.66 26.99
N ARG A 463 48.88 32.34 26.85
CA ARG A 463 49.96 31.44 26.42
C ARG A 463 50.32 31.68 24.95
N TYR A 464 49.34 31.88 24.08
CA TYR A 464 49.59 32.23 22.67
C TYR A 464 50.41 33.52 22.52
N ARG A 465 50.16 34.54 23.35
CA ARG A 465 50.91 35.81 23.30
C ARG A 465 52.39 35.67 23.65
N LYS A 466 52.80 34.59 24.33
CA LYS A 466 54.21 34.32 24.65
C LYS A 466 54.97 33.71 23.45
N LEU A 467 54.27 33.16 22.45
CA LEU A 467 54.87 32.63 21.22
C LEU A 467 55.48 33.77 20.40
N GLY A 468 56.60 33.52 19.73
CA GLY A 468 57.33 34.54 18.94
C GLY A 468 58.15 35.54 19.77
N THR A 469 58.02 35.53 21.11
CA THR A 469 58.81 36.41 21.99
C THR A 469 60.26 35.92 22.12
N GLN A 470 61.17 36.81 22.58
CA GLN A 470 62.56 36.44 22.87
C GLN A 470 62.69 35.29 23.88
N ALA A 471 61.79 35.21 24.87
CA ALA A 471 61.76 34.08 25.80
C ALA A 471 61.50 32.75 25.07
N TRP A 472 60.55 32.74 24.13
CA TRP A 472 60.26 31.57 23.31
C TRP A 472 61.43 31.21 22.36
N LEU A 473 62.00 32.18 21.65
CA LEU A 473 63.13 31.97 20.71
C LEU A 473 64.39 31.44 21.39
N THR A 474 64.67 31.92 22.60
CA THR A 474 65.85 31.49 23.38
C THR A 474 65.63 30.18 24.14
N GLY A 475 64.45 29.57 24.03
CA GLY A 475 64.07 28.34 24.75
C GLY A 475 63.91 28.52 26.27
N LYS A 476 64.01 29.75 26.77
CA LYS A 476 63.89 30.08 28.20
C LYS A 476 62.39 30.13 28.57
N ASN A 477 62.04 29.70 29.80
CA ASN A 477 60.68 29.72 30.36
C ASN A 477 59.68 28.69 29.79
N HIS A 478 60.12 27.60 29.16
CA HIS A 478 59.28 26.45 28.78
C HIS A 478 57.93 26.79 28.08
N VAL A 479 57.90 27.88 27.31
CA VAL A 479 56.66 28.48 26.76
C VAL A 479 55.81 27.49 25.97
N LEU A 480 56.45 26.67 25.12
CA LEU A 480 55.74 25.65 24.33
C LEU A 480 55.17 24.53 25.21
N LYS A 481 55.91 24.13 26.25
CA LYS A 481 55.47 23.10 27.20
C LYS A 481 54.23 23.57 27.97
N GLU A 482 54.24 24.81 28.48
CA GLU A 482 53.08 25.41 29.16
C GLU A 482 51.84 25.47 28.25
N LEU A 483 52.04 25.77 26.96
CA LEU A 483 50.96 25.79 25.97
C LEU A 483 50.39 24.38 25.75
N LEU A 484 51.26 23.39 25.52
CA LEU A 484 50.86 22.00 25.31
C LEU A 484 50.18 21.40 26.55
N GLU A 485 50.69 21.65 27.76
CA GLU A 485 50.04 21.25 29.02
C GLU A 485 48.66 21.90 29.15
N GLY A 486 48.55 23.17 28.76
CA GLY A 486 47.28 23.88 28.68
C GLY A 486 46.26 23.22 27.76
N ILE A 487 46.67 22.95 26.53
CA ILE A 487 45.86 22.27 25.51
C ILE A 487 45.44 20.89 26.03
N SER A 488 46.38 20.08 26.52
CA SER A 488 46.12 18.75 27.10
C SER A 488 45.10 18.83 28.24
N GLY A 489 45.20 19.81 29.14
CA GLY A 489 44.23 20.01 30.21
C GLY A 489 42.80 20.31 29.71
N HIS A 490 42.65 21.01 28.58
CA HIS A 490 41.34 21.23 27.96
C HIS A 490 40.82 20.00 27.21
N ILE A 491 41.70 19.26 26.56
CA ILE A 491 41.36 17.99 25.87
C ILE A 491 40.81 16.98 26.88
N GLU A 492 41.44 16.83 28.05
CA GLU A 492 40.94 15.97 29.13
C GLU A 492 39.52 16.34 29.57
N LYS A 493 39.22 17.64 29.70
CA LYS A 493 37.88 18.17 30.05
C LYS A 493 36.83 18.03 28.93
N CYS A 494 37.20 17.47 27.78
CA CYS A 494 36.30 17.23 26.65
C CYS A 494 36.09 15.73 26.36
N LYS A 495 36.66 14.82 27.18
CA LYS A 495 36.45 13.37 27.06
C LYS A 495 35.03 12.90 27.38
N ASP A 496 34.24 13.76 28.03
CA ASP A 496 32.79 13.64 28.23
C ASP A 496 31.96 13.93 26.95
N LEU A 497 32.61 14.17 25.82
CA LEU A 497 31.98 14.25 24.50
C LEU A 497 32.09 12.90 23.79
N LYS A 498 31.04 12.49 23.07
CA LYS A 498 31.04 11.22 22.32
C LYS A 498 32.30 11.09 21.41
N PRO A 499 32.90 9.89 21.26
CA PRO A 499 34.20 9.73 20.59
C PRO A 499 34.29 10.30 19.17
N SER A 500 33.24 10.16 18.37
CA SER A 500 33.18 10.72 17.01
C SER A 500 33.24 12.25 17.01
N CYS A 501 32.46 12.88 17.89
CA CYS A 501 32.41 14.33 18.04
C CYS A 501 33.71 14.87 18.67
N PHE A 502 34.31 14.12 19.59
CA PHE A 502 35.60 14.46 20.18
C PHE A 502 36.72 14.47 19.14
N LYS A 503 36.76 13.48 18.24
CA LYS A 503 37.72 13.44 17.12
C LYS A 503 37.57 14.66 16.20
N GLU A 504 36.33 15.04 15.88
CA GLU A 504 36.03 16.21 15.04
C GLU A 504 36.48 17.52 15.73
N LEU A 505 36.16 17.69 17.01
CA LEU A 505 36.63 18.83 17.82
C LEU A 505 38.16 18.89 17.86
N LEU A 506 38.83 17.76 18.04
CA LEU A 506 40.29 17.70 18.11
C LEU A 506 40.94 18.09 16.76
N GLY A 507 40.41 17.60 15.64
CA GLY A 507 40.89 17.98 14.30
C GLY A 507 40.74 19.48 14.04
N ARG A 508 39.62 20.06 14.48
CA ARG A 508 39.38 21.51 14.40
C ARG A 508 40.35 22.29 15.29
N LEU A 509 40.48 21.91 16.56
CA LEU A 509 41.41 22.54 17.50
C LEU A 509 42.85 22.49 17.00
N HIS A 510 43.29 21.35 16.47
CA HIS A 510 44.61 21.22 15.87
C HIS A 510 44.85 22.27 14.78
N THR A 511 43.90 22.41 13.85
CA THR A 511 43.98 23.39 12.77
C THR A 511 44.01 24.83 13.31
N GLU A 512 43.11 25.16 14.23
CA GLU A 512 43.02 26.52 14.81
C GLU A 512 44.26 26.90 15.64
N VAL A 513 44.79 25.97 16.44
CA VAL A 513 46.03 26.14 17.21
C VAL A 513 47.21 26.39 16.27
N MET A 514 47.32 25.62 15.18
CA MET A 514 48.39 25.80 14.18
C MET A 514 48.29 27.16 13.48
N VAL A 515 47.07 27.59 13.15
CA VAL A 515 46.83 28.92 12.57
C VAL A 515 47.26 30.02 13.54
N GLU A 516 46.89 29.94 14.82
CA GLU A 516 47.31 30.95 15.81
C GLU A 516 48.83 30.90 16.05
N TYR A 517 49.44 29.71 16.06
CA TYR A 517 50.89 29.56 16.16
C TYR A 517 51.61 30.28 15.01
N VAL A 518 51.23 30.02 13.76
CA VAL A 518 51.82 30.68 12.58
C VAL A 518 51.58 32.20 12.64
N LYS A 519 50.36 32.64 12.97
CA LYS A 519 50.05 34.07 13.14
C LYS A 519 50.93 34.76 14.19
N ARG A 520 51.36 34.05 15.24
CA ARG A 520 52.25 34.59 16.27
C ARG A 520 53.70 34.67 15.83
N LEU A 521 54.14 33.80 14.93
CA LEU A 521 55.50 33.83 14.39
C LEU A 521 55.69 34.87 13.28
N LEU A 522 54.60 35.21 12.59
CA LEU A 522 54.60 36.25 11.55
C LEU A 522 54.43 37.67 12.12
N LYS A 523 54.25 37.81 13.43
CA LYS A 523 54.22 39.09 14.15
C LYS A 523 55.54 39.32 14.83
#